data_AF-A0A7J7MP47-F1
#
_entry.id   AF-A0A7J7MP47-F1
#
_cell.length_a   1.000
_cell.length_b   1.000
_cell.length_c   1.000
_cell.angle_alpha   90.00
_cell.angle_beta   90.00
_cell.angle_gamma   90.00
#
_symmetry.space_group_name_H-M   'P 1'
#
loop_
_entity.id
_entity.type
_entity.pdbx_description
1 polymer ?
#
loop_
_entity_poly.entity_id
_entity_poly.type
_entity_poly.pdbx_seq_one_letter_code
_entity_poly.pdbx_strand_id
1 'polypeptide(L)' 'MSIEEYRSHFSIWAISKSPLILGYDVRSMDKDTFTLLSNKEVIVVNQGINHIMKYVVVFFSLREQYLVVSR' A
#
# COMPACT_ATOMS: atom_id res chain seq x y z
N MET A 1 3.83 14.44 7.31
CA MET A 1 4.50 14.36 6.00
C MET A 1 3.60 15.03 4.97
N SER A 2 4.17 15.81 4.06
CA SER A 2 3.42 16.30 2.90
C SER A 2 3.07 15.14 1.98
N ILE A 3 2.10 15.34 1.07
CA ILE A 3 1.74 14.33 0.07
C ILE A 3 2.92 13.95 -0.84
N GLU A 4 3.84 14.88 -1.09
CA GLU A 4 5.03 14.68 -1.92
C GLU A 4 6.06 13.78 -1.21
N GLU A 5 6.23 13.96 0.09
CA GLU A 5 7.07 13.09 0.92
C GLU A 5 6.50 11.67 0.95
N TYR A 6 5.17 11.53 1.13
CA TYR A 6 4.50 10.24 1.08
C TYR A 6 4.67 9.55 -0.28
N ARG A 7 4.56 10.30 -1.38
CA ARG A 7 4.75 9.78 -2.74
C ARG A 7 6.16 9.24 -2.92
N SER A 8 7.16 10.01 -2.51
CA SER A 8 8.57 9.63 -2.60
C SER A 8 8.84 8.38 -1.77
N HIS A 9 8.35 8.36 -0.53
CA HIS A 9 8.52 7.24 0.38
C HIS A 9 7.90 5.95 -0.15
N PHE A 10 6.65 6.02 -0.61
CA PHE A 10 5.93 4.90 -1.19
C PHE A 10 6.62 4.37 -2.45
N SER A 11 7.16 5.27 -3.29
CA SER A 11 7.88 4.89 -4.51
C SER A 11 9.18 4.15 -4.21
N ILE A 12 9.96 4.62 -3.22
CA ILE A 12 11.18 3.95 -2.76
C ILE A 12 10.87 2.56 -2.20
N TRP A 13 9.79 2.44 -1.44
CA TRP A 13 9.36 1.15 -0.91
C TRP A 13 8.91 0.18 -2.01
N ALA A 14 8.19 0.67 -3.02
CA ALA A 14 7.77 -0.14 -4.15
C ALA A 14 8.95 -0.67 -4.97
N ILE A 15 9.94 0.18 -5.25
CA ILE A 15 11.14 -0.22 -6.02
C ILE A 15 11.99 -1.22 -5.23
N SER A 16 12.08 -1.08 -3.91
CA SER A 16 12.81 -2.01 -3.05
C SER A 16 12.10 -3.35 -2.83
N LYS A 17 10.90 -3.56 -3.41
CA LYS A 17 10.07 -4.76 -3.26
C LYS A 17 9.81 -5.11 -1.79
N SER A 18 9.66 -4.09 -0.96
CA SER A 18 9.41 -4.27 0.46
C SER A 18 7.95 -4.70 0.70
N PRO A 19 7.64 -5.37 1.83
CA PRO A 19 6.26 -5.58 2.24
C PRO A 19 5.53 -4.23 2.40
N LEU A 20 4.47 -4.03 1.60
CA LEU A 20 3.63 -2.83 1.70
C LEU A 20 2.60 -3.03 2.81
N ILE A 21 2.92 -2.56 4.01
CA ILE A 21 2.08 -2.67 5.21
C ILE A 21 1.59 -1.26 5.60
N LEU A 22 0.27 -1.10 5.72
CA LEU A 22 -0.33 0.15 6.17
C LEU A 22 -0.53 0.10 7.69
N GLY A 23 0.26 0.87 8.43
CA GLY A 23 0.14 0.99 9.90
C GLY A 23 -0.87 2.06 10.36
N TYR A 24 -1.80 2.48 9.50
CA TYR A 24 -2.72 3.60 9.74
C TYR A 24 -4.18 3.14 9.66
N ASP A 25 -5.08 3.79 10.42
CA ASP A 25 -6.52 3.49 10.37
C ASP A 25 -7.10 3.95 9.04
N VAL A 26 -7.45 2.99 8.18
CA VAL A 26 -8.02 3.24 6.86
C VAL A 26 -9.33 4.03 6.89
N ARG A 27 -10.04 4.04 8.03
CA ARG A 27 -11.31 4.78 8.20
C ARG A 27 -11.10 6.29 8.33
N SER A 28 -9.93 6.70 8.79
CA SER A 28 -9.57 8.12 8.95
C SER A 28 -8.68 8.63 7.82
N MET A 29 -8.48 7.83 6.77
CA MET A 29 -7.60 8.17 5.65
C MET A 29 -8.21 9.28 4.79
N ASP A 30 -7.38 10.28 4.46
CA ASP A 30 -7.77 11.31 3.51
C ASP A 30 -7.77 10.77 2.07
N LYS A 31 -8.47 11.48 1.18
CA LYS A 31 -8.66 11.05 -0.21
C LYS A 31 -7.35 11.05 -1.01
N ASP A 32 -6.42 11.93 -0.69
CA ASP A 32 -5.16 12.06 -1.44
C ASP A 32 -4.22 10.90 -1.09
N THR A 33 -4.12 10.56 0.20
CA THR A 33 -3.39 9.39 0.68
C THR A 33 -4.00 8.11 0.13
N PHE A 34 -5.34 7.97 0.13
CA PHE A 34 -6.00 6.82 -0.46
C PHE A 34 -5.69 6.70 -1.96
N THR A 35 -5.73 7.80 -2.71
CA THR A 35 -5.41 7.82 -4.14
C THR A 35 -3.95 7.43 -4.40
N LEU A 36 -3.03 7.89 -3.54
CA LEU A 36 -1.61 7.53 -3.63
C LEU A 36 -1.39 6.03 -3.37
N LEU A 37 -1.96 5.49 -2.29
CA LEU A 37 -1.78 4.10 -1.88
C LEU A 37 -2.51 3.10 -2.78
N SER A 38 -3.58 3.52 -3.45
CA SER A 38 -4.34 2.71 -4.41
C SER A 38 -3.81 2.77 -5.84
N ASN A 39 -2.66 3.41 -6.07
CA ASN A 39 -2.04 3.49 -7.39
C ASN A 39 -1.56 2.12 -7.87
N LYS A 40 -2.30 1.55 -8.82
CA LYS A 40 -2.06 0.23 -9.39
C LYS A 40 -0.69 0.10 -10.06
N GLU A 41 -0.20 1.15 -10.72
CA GLU A 41 1.09 1.08 -11.43
C GLU A 41 2.24 0.89 -10.44
N VAL A 42 2.22 1.63 -9.34
CA VAL A 42 3.24 1.51 -8.28
C VAL A 42 3.14 0.15 -7.57
N ILE A 43 1.92 -0.32 -7.31
CA ILE A 43 1.70 -1.66 -6.74
C ILE A 43 2.25 -2.74 -7.67
N VAL A 44 2.00 -2.65 -8.98
CA VAL A 44 2.52 -3.62 -9.97
C VAL A 44 4.05 -3.63 -9.97
N VAL A 45 4.70 -2.46 -9.89
CA VAL A 45 6.17 -2.36 -9.76
C VAL A 45 6.67 -3.12 -8.53
N ASN A 46 5.99 -2.98 -7.39
CA ASN A 46 6.35 -3.71 -6.17
C ASN A 46 6.15 -5.24 -6.29
N GLN A 47 5.02 -5.68 -6.85
CA GLN A 47 4.66 -7.10 -6.90
C GLN A 47 5.44 -7.89 -7.97
N GLY A 48 5.82 -7.24 -9.07
CA GLY A 48 6.51 -7.85 -10.19
C GLY A 48 5.66 -8.88 -10.95
N ILE A 49 6.08 -9.20 -12.18
CA ILE A 49 5.33 -10.06 -13.12
C ILE A 49 5.13 -11.50 -12.61
N ASN A 50 6.01 -11.99 -11.75
CA ASN A 50 6.00 -13.40 -11.35
C ASN A 50 5.19 -13.71 -10.08
N HIS A 51 4.51 -12.73 -9.47
CA HIS A 51 3.65 -12.93 -8.29
C HIS A 51 4.26 -13.73 -7.12
N ILE A 52 5.59 -13.84 -7.04
CA ILE A 52 6.27 -14.75 -6.12
C ILE A 52 6.17 -14.24 -4.66
N MET A 53 5.81 -12.96 -4.49
CA MET A 53 5.69 -12.33 -3.17
C MET A 53 4.36 -11.56 -3.04
N LYS A 54 3.26 -12.29 -2.81
CA LYS A 54 1.90 -11.74 -2.62
C LYS A 54 1.64 -11.29 -1.17
N TYR A 55 2.41 -10.36 -0.63
CA TYR A 55 2.17 -9.85 0.72
C TYR A 55 1.98 -8.33 0.70
N VAL A 56 0.75 -7.91 0.39
CA VAL A 56 0.20 -6.67 0.91
C VAL A 56 -0.55 -7.05 2.18
N VAL A 57 0.14 -7.00 3.32
CA VAL A 57 -0.45 -7.28 4.63
C VAL A 57 -0.96 -5.96 5.19
N VAL A 58 -2.26 -5.71 5.05
CA VAL A 58 -2.95 -4.60 5.70
C VAL A 58 -3.42 -5.08 7.08
N PHE A 59 -2.82 -4.56 8.15
CA PHE A 59 -3.21 -4.77 9.56
C PHE A 59 -3.33 -3.38 10.20
N PHE A 60 -4.28 -3.00 11.06
CA PHE A 60 -5.32 -3.70 11.82
C PHE A 60 -6.33 -2.62 12.29
N SER A 61 -7.63 -2.79 12.05
CA SER A 61 -8.67 -2.07 12.79
C SER A 61 -9.54 -3.11 13.49
N LEU A 62 -9.79 -2.91 14.79
CA LEU A 62 -10.39 -3.86 15.73
C LEU A 62 -11.84 -4.31 15.42
N ARG A 63 -12.34 -4.17 14.19
CA ARG A 63 -13.62 -4.74 13.73
C ARG A 63 -13.56 -5.11 12.25
N GLU A 64 -13.36 -6.41 12.00
CA GLU A 64 -13.81 -7.21 10.85
C GLU A 64 -14.06 -6.55 9.49
N GLN A 65 -13.10 -5.84 8.90
CA GLN A 65 -13.10 -5.58 7.45
C GLN A 65 -11.67 -5.67 6.90
N TYR A 66 -11.34 -6.81 6.31
CA TYR A 66 -10.06 -7.05 5.63
C TYR A 66 -10.23 -6.83 4.13
N LEU A 67 -9.55 -5.83 3.56
CA LEU A 67 -9.39 -5.74 2.11
C LEU A 67 -8.10 -6.46 1.72
N VAL A 68 -8.19 -7.78 1.54
CA VAL A 68 -7.12 -8.56 0.92
C VAL A 68 -7.20 -8.31 -0.58
N VAL A 69 -6.32 -7.46 -1.12
CA VAL A 69 -6.13 -7.37 -2.57
C VAL A 69 -5.25 -8.55 -2.99
N SER A 70 -5.87 -9.72 -3.09
CA SER A 70 -5.27 -10.93 -3.69
C SER A 70 -5.98 -11.25 -5.00
N ARG A 71 -5.23 -11.24 -6.09
CA ARG A 71 -5.39 -12.20 -7.19
C ARG A 71 -4.02 -12.80 -7.48
#